data_AF-A0A7C4HEA4-F1
#
_entry.id   AF-A0A7C4HEA4-F1
#
_cell.length_a   1.000
_cell.length_b   1.000
_cell.length_c   1.000
_cell.angle_alpha   90.00
_cell.angle_beta   90.00
_cell.angle_gamma   90.00
#
_symmetry.space_group_name_H-M   'P 1'
#
loop_
_entity.id
_entity.type
_entity.pdbx_description
1 polymer ?
#
loop_
_entity_poly.entity_id
_entity_poly.type
_entity_poly.pdbx_seq_one_letter_code
_entity_poly.pdbx_strand_id
1 'polypeptide(L)' 'MGRRRRKVVKVPKKKLPKVFLCPKCSQQSIRIEIIDEGGERRARIRCGNLNCGYVKEMLVKPYFREVDVYCQFIDEFYGT' A
#
# COMPACT_ATOMS: atom_id res chain seq x y z
N MET A 1 -42.46 4.67 31.90
CA MET A 1 -41.42 5.64 31.47
C MET A 1 -40.25 4.87 30.85
N GLY A 2 -40.25 4.71 29.53
CA GLY A 2 -39.20 4.00 28.80
C GLY A 2 -38.22 4.97 28.13
N ARG A 3 -36.96 4.96 28.53
CA ARG A 3 -35.88 5.71 27.85
C ARG A 3 -35.60 5.05 26.50
N ARG A 4 -36.01 5.68 25.39
CA ARG A 4 -35.61 5.25 24.04
C ARG A 4 -34.09 5.39 23.90
N ARG A 5 -33.41 4.26 23.69
CA ARG A 5 -31.95 4.20 23.49
C ARG A 5 -31.60 4.90 22.17
N ARG A 6 -30.74 5.93 22.21
CA ARG A 6 -30.20 6.57 21.00
C ARG A 6 -29.31 5.56 20.26
N LYS A 7 -29.48 5.50 18.93
CA LYS A 7 -28.64 4.67 18.04
C LYS A 7 -27.24 5.28 18.01
N VAL A 8 -26.24 4.54 18.51
CA VAL A 8 -24.84 4.97 18.44
C VAL A 8 -24.39 4.82 16.99
N VAL A 9 -24.18 5.95 16.30
CA VAL A 9 -23.61 5.95 14.94
C VAL A 9 -22.10 5.73 15.08
N LYS A 10 -21.61 4.56 14.64
CA LYS A 10 -20.18 4.31 14.57
C LYS A 10 -19.63 4.94 13.29
N VAL A 11 -18.87 6.03 13.44
CA VAL A 11 -18.18 6.66 12.31
C VAL A 11 -17.02 5.75 11.87
N PRO A 12 -16.96 5.30 10.60
CA PRO A 12 -15.82 4.53 10.11
C PRO A 12 -14.56 5.40 10.11
N LYS A 13 -13.48 4.89 10.70
CA LYS A 13 -12.18 5.57 10.68
C LYS A 13 -11.57 5.47 9.28
N LYS A 14 -11.13 6.59 8.72
CA LYS A 14 -10.39 6.63 7.45
C LYS A 14 -9.08 5.84 7.60
N LYS A 15 -8.81 4.89 6.71
CA LYS A 15 -7.58 4.10 6.66
C LYS A 15 -6.82 4.45 5.40
N LEU A 16 -5.49 4.38 5.46
CA LEU A 16 -4.65 4.50 4.27
C LEU A 16 -4.94 3.34 3.30
N PRO A 17 -4.90 3.59 1.98
CA PRO A 17 -5.07 2.54 0.99
C PRO A 17 -3.92 1.54 1.07
N LYS A 18 -4.25 0.26 0.91
CA LYS A 18 -3.28 -0.85 0.90
C LYS A 18 -3.00 -1.38 -0.51
N VAL A 19 -3.78 -0.92 -1.49
CA VAL A 19 -3.72 -1.36 -2.87
C VAL A 19 -3.53 -0.14 -3.75
N PHE A 20 -2.54 -0.21 -4.63
CA PHE A 20 -2.12 0.89 -5.48
C PHE A 20 -2.26 0.57 -6.97
N LEU A 21 -2.21 1.61 -7.80
CA LEU A 21 -2.31 1.52 -9.26
C LEU A 21 -0.98 1.06 -9.86
N CYS A 22 -1.00 0.12 -10.79
CA CYS A 22 0.20 -0.26 -11.53
C CYS A 22 0.41 0.65 -12.74
N PRO A 23 1.60 1.27 -12.90
CA PRO A 23 1.86 2.15 -14.04
C PRO A 23 1.97 1.39 -15.38
N LYS A 24 2.29 0.09 -15.36
CA LYS A 24 2.36 -0.75 -16.56
C LYS A 24 1.00 -1.23 -17.08
N CYS A 25 0.08 -1.61 -16.19
CA CYS A 25 -1.20 -2.20 -16.58
C CYS A 25 -2.43 -1.36 -16.20
N SER A 26 -2.24 -0.17 -15.61
CA SER A 26 -3.29 0.78 -15.19
C SER A 26 -4.34 0.23 -14.21
N GLN A 27 -4.14 -0.99 -13.68
CA GLN A 27 -5.04 -1.63 -12.75
C GLN A 27 -4.60 -1.46 -11.29
N GLN A 28 -5.57 -1.41 -10.37
CA GLN A 28 -5.35 -1.36 -8.92
C GLN A 28 -4.97 -2.74 -8.36
N SER A 29 -3.75 -3.18 -8.66
CA SER A 29 -3.29 -4.54 -8.34
C SER A 29 -1.94 -4.58 -7.62
N ILE A 30 -1.33 -3.43 -7.32
CA ILE A 30 -0.07 -3.41 -6.57
C ILE A 30 -0.33 -3.60 -5.09
N ARG A 31 0.34 -4.60 -4.50
CA ARG A 31 0.46 -4.80 -3.06
C ARG A 31 1.92 -4.59 -2.66
N ILE A 32 2.11 -3.94 -1.51
CA ILE A 32 3.42 -3.63 -0.98
C ILE A 32 3.52 -4.32 0.38
N GLU A 33 4.55 -5.15 0.54
CA GLU A 33 4.83 -5.85 1.79
C GLU A 33 6.16 -5.35 2.31
N ILE A 34 6.16 -4.82 3.53
CA ILE A 34 7.39 -4.37 4.19
C ILE A 34 7.85 -5.51 5.09
N ILE A 35 9.03 -6.03 4.80
CA ILE A 35 9.71 -7.10 5.54
C ILE A 35 10.84 -6.43 6.32
N ASP A 36 10.91 -6.71 7.62
CA ASP A 36 11.97 -6.25 8.50
C ASP A 36 12.89 -7.45 8.76
N GLU A 37 14.09 -7.44 8.17
CA GLU A 37 15.10 -8.49 8.35
C GLU A 37 16.36 -7.87 8.96
N GLY A 38 16.60 -8.15 10.24
CA GLY A 38 17.90 -7.88 10.87
C GLY A 38 18.35 -6.41 10.92
N GLY A 39 17.41 -5.46 10.88
CA GLY A 39 17.70 -4.01 10.90
C GLY A 39 17.62 -3.31 9.53
N GLU A 40 17.52 -4.08 8.44
CA GLU A 40 17.23 -3.54 7.11
C GLU A 40 15.76 -3.79 6.75
N ARG A 41 15.01 -2.73 6.43
CA ARG A 41 13.65 -2.89 5.90
C ARG A 41 13.68 -3.02 4.39
N ARG A 42 13.09 -4.10 3.90
CA ARG A 42 12.90 -4.38 2.49
C ARG A 42 11.43 -4.26 2.16
N ALA A 43 11.10 -3.48 1.15
CA ALA A 43 9.76 -3.43 0.61
C ALA A 43 9.67 -4.29 -0.65
N ARG A 44 8.76 -5.25 -0.63
CA ARG A 44 8.43 -6.11 -1.76
C ARG A 44 7.14 -5.62 -2.41
N ILE A 45 7.27 -5.07 -3.61
CA ILE A 45 6.18 -4.59 -4.44
C ILE A 45 5.79 -5.74 -5.37
N ARG A 46 4.53 -6.17 -5.32
CA ARG A 46 3.99 -7.23 -6.18
C ARG A 46 2.75 -6.74 -6.91
N CYS A 47 2.74 -6.87 -8.23
CA CYS A 47 1.55 -6.68 -9.03
C CYS A 47 0.78 -8.00 -9.12
N GLY A 48 -0.45 -8.03 -8.57
CA GLY A 48 -1.32 -9.21 -8.62
C GLY A 48 -2.03 -9.42 -9.96
N ASN A 49 -1.69 -8.66 -11.00
CA ASN A 49 -2.28 -8.83 -12.33
C ASN A 49 -1.46 -9.85 -13.16
N LEU A 50 -2.15 -10.87 -13.67
CA LEU A 50 -1.57 -11.98 -14.44
C LEU A 50 -0.80 -11.53 -15.69
N ASN A 51 -1.18 -10.40 -16.31
CA ASN A 51 -0.53 -9.94 -17.55
C ASN A 51 0.75 -9.13 -17.32
N CYS A 52 1.06 -8.74 -16.08
CA CYS A 52 2.23 -7.91 -15.76
C CYS A 52 3.21 -8.64 -14.84
N GLY A 53 2.71 -9.34 -13.80
CA GLY A 53 3.52 -10.15 -12.89
C GLY A 53 4.67 -9.40 -12.22
N TYR A 54 4.63 -8.07 -12.19
CA TYR A 54 5.78 -7.26 -11.80
C TYR A 54 6.09 -7.44 -10.31
N VAL A 55 7.32 -7.84 -10.03
CA VAL A 55 7.83 -7.98 -8.67
C VAL A 55 9.09 -7.14 -8.57
N LYS A 56 9.16 -6.29 -7.56
CA LYS A 56 10.34 -5.47 -7.25
C LYS A 56 10.61 -5.48 -5.76
N GLU A 57 11.87 -5.56 -5.40
CA GLU A 57 12.33 -5.48 -4.01
C GLU A 57 13.19 -4.23 -3.89
N MET A 58 12.93 -3.41 -2.86
CA MET A 58 13.61 -2.14 -2.64
C MET A 58 14.01 -2.02 -1.17
N LEU A 59 15.20 -1.50 -0.91
CA LEU A 59 15.61 -1.13 0.44
C LEU A 59 14.92 0.16 0.82
N VAL A 60 14.20 0.16 1.95
CA VAL A 60 13.40 1.30 2.41
C VAL A 60 13.82 1.67 3.82
N LYS A 61 13.72 2.98 4.12
CA LYS A 61 14.06 3.48 5.44
C LYS A 61 13.01 3.05 6.48
N PRO A 62 13.38 2.96 7.77
CA PRO A 62 12.49 2.45 8.82
C PRO A 62 11.25 3.31 9.10
N TYR A 63 11.15 4.52 8.56
CA TYR A 63 9.97 5.37 8.73
C TYR A 63 9.02 5.35 7.53
N PHE A 64 9.39 4.66 6.44
CA PHE A 64 8.57 4.59 5.24
C PHE A 64 7.32 3.74 5.47
N ARG A 65 6.21 4.21 4.92
CA ARG A 65 4.95 3.47 4.82
C ARG A 65 4.76 2.97 3.39
N GLU A 66 3.78 2.10 3.21
CA GLU A 66 3.40 1.53 1.90
C GLU A 66 3.26 2.62 0.81
N VAL A 67 2.68 3.77 1.16
CA VAL A 67 2.50 4.92 0.25
C VAL A 67 3.83 5.52 -0.20
N ASP A 68 4.79 5.69 0.71
CA ASP A 68 6.09 6.30 0.40
C ASP A 68 6.89 5.41 -0.55
N VAL A 69 6.82 4.10 -0.34
CA VAL A 69 7.42 3.08 -1.21
C VAL A 69 6.80 3.14 -2.61
N TYR A 70 5.47 3.31 -2.68
CA TYR A 70 4.76 3.44 -3.95
C TYR A 70 5.18 4.71 -4.71
N CYS A 71 5.31 5.84 -4.03
CA CYS A 71 5.77 7.09 -4.64
C CYS A 71 7.17 6.93 -5.23
N GLN A 72 8.13 6.40 -4.46
CA GLN A 72 9.48 6.16 -4.94
C GLN A 72 9.51 5.22 -6.16
N PHE A 73 8.65 4.19 -6.15
CA PHE A 73 8.51 3.28 -7.28
C PHE A 73 7.98 3.97 -8.54
N ILE A 74 6.99 4.85 -8.42
CA ILE A 74 6.48 5.65 -9.55
C ILE A 74 7.58 6.56 -10.08
N ASP A 75 8.25 7.29 -9.19
CA ASP A 75 9.30 8.24 -9.57
C ASP A 75 10.42 7.54 -10.33
N GLU A 76 10.82 6.34 -9.90
CA GLU A 76 11.82 5.54 -10.61
C GLU A 76 11.29 4.96 -11.93
N PHE A 77 9.99 4.65 -12.01
CA PHE A 77 9.37 4.13 -13.22
C PHE A 77 9.23 5.18 -14.34
N TYR A 78 8.90 6.42 -13.97
CA TYR A 78 8.74 7.53 -14.93
C TYR A 78 9.96 8.44 -15.05
N GLY A 79 10.92 8.34 -14.13
CA GLY A 79 12.15 9.12 -14.14
C GLY A 79 13.22 8.64 -15.13
N THR A 80 12.86 7.71 -16.02
CA THR A 80 13.69 7.27 -17.17
C THR A 80 13.18 7.93 -18.43
#